data_AF-A0AAD6P5T4-F1
#
_entry.id   AF-A0AAD6P5T4-F1
#
_cell.length_a   1.000
_cell.length_b   1.000
_cell.length_c   1.000
_cell.angle_alpha   90.00
_cell.angle_beta   90.00
_cell.angle_gamma   90.00
#
_symmetry.space_group_name_H-M   'P 1'
#
loop_
_entity.id
_entity.type
_entity.pdbx_description
1 polymer ?
#
loop_
_entity_poly.entity_id
_entity_poly.type
_entity_poly.pdbx_seq_one_letter_code
_entity_poly.pdbx_strand_id
1 'polypeptide(L)'
;MIAQVNKSIVFSPVDIEISYKKQNPFLSSLKVKCFCSSRLSQNAKVSHSGSVQSPVILHSTRISRVARTDAQRVLFDYLHCTRNFDFNDAEHISKNSPHFIENLLTKIDNDKDVVRSLNKFLRYNPINEFEPFFESLGLRPSEVPLVLPPHLMYLGDNDMLLENFHVLCNYGIPRSKIGRMYKEAREIFGYNYGVLKLKLLAYENLGLSKTTVVKLVSCCPSLLIGGVDREFVNVLGRLNRAGLKNDLIGGYLSAKESYDWKRLIDTIDFLDKVGYSEEQFHDLLKTNPVLVFEGSGKKVYLLFGQLVKLGLKVNGIYSLFTKYPQILSAKRVKNLLRGIHILLGIGMGVEDIANIISTQMELLCSTALKGPVTLRRQFKDKKDNLCQILIQNPLELFRLDSKIRS
;
A
#
# COMPACT_ATOMS: atom_id res chain seq x y z
N MET A 1 -47.60 -7.23 -33.05
CA MET A 1 -48.29 -6.06 -32.47
C MET A 1 -47.48 -5.62 -31.28
N ILE A 2 -46.82 -4.46 -31.40
CA ILE A 2 -45.84 -3.90 -30.46
C ILE A 2 -46.59 -3.16 -29.35
N ALA A 3 -46.15 -3.30 -28.10
CA ALA A 3 -46.35 -2.27 -27.08
C ALA A 3 -45.11 -2.21 -26.17
N GLN A 4 -44.29 -1.19 -26.43
CA GLN A 4 -43.22 -0.71 -25.55
C GLN A 4 -43.84 -0.03 -24.32
N VAL A 5 -43.25 -0.24 -23.14
CA VAL A 5 -43.33 0.73 -22.05
C VAL A 5 -41.91 1.00 -21.56
N ASN A 6 -41.32 2.07 -22.09
CA ASN A 6 -40.17 2.75 -21.51
C ASN A 6 -40.62 3.52 -20.27
N LYS A 7 -39.99 3.26 -19.11
CA LYS A 7 -39.95 4.23 -18.01
C LYS A 7 -38.50 4.52 -17.68
N SER A 8 -38.01 5.58 -18.32
CA SER A 8 -36.86 6.37 -17.89
C SER A 8 -37.25 7.09 -16.59
N ILE A 9 -36.53 6.82 -15.49
CA ILE A 9 -36.58 7.65 -14.29
C ILE A 9 -35.31 8.48 -14.27
N VAL A 10 -35.47 9.76 -14.61
CA VAL A 10 -34.47 10.81 -14.45
C VAL A 10 -34.51 11.25 -12.99
N PHE A 11 -33.42 11.09 -12.24
CA PHE A 11 -33.27 11.72 -10.93
C PHE A 11 -32.48 13.03 -11.09
N SER A 12 -33.16 14.13 -10.75
CA SER A 12 -32.58 15.46 -10.55
C SER A 12 -31.87 15.50 -9.18
N PRO A 13 -30.73 16.21 -9.03
CA PRO A 13 -30.07 16.34 -7.73
C PRO A 13 -30.85 17.35 -6.87
N VAL A 14 -31.38 16.89 -5.75
CA VAL A 14 -31.87 17.77 -4.68
C VAL A 14 -30.65 18.14 -3.83
N ASP A 15 -30.27 19.41 -3.90
CA ASP A 15 -29.30 20.03 -2.99
C ASP A 15 -29.89 20.04 -1.57
N ILE A 16 -29.29 19.25 -0.68
CA ILE A 16 -29.56 19.35 0.77
C ILE A 16 -28.37 20.10 1.37
N GLU A 17 -28.56 21.39 1.57
CA GLU A 17 -27.64 22.31 2.22
C GLU A 17 -27.73 22.08 3.74
N ILE A 18 -26.82 21.27 4.32
CA ILE A 18 -26.67 21.14 5.78
C ILE A 18 -25.54 22.07 6.22
N SER A 19 -25.94 23.18 6.84
CA SER A 19 -25.05 24.15 7.48
C SER A 19 -24.34 23.54 8.69
N TYR A 20 -23.03 23.29 8.58
CA TYR A 20 -22.19 22.97 9.74
C TYR A 20 -21.53 24.25 10.28
N LYS A 21 -22.04 24.73 11.42
CA LYS A 21 -21.37 25.74 12.25
C LYS A 21 -20.04 25.18 12.74
N LYS A 22 -18.95 25.80 12.28
CA LYS A 22 -17.57 25.51 12.65
C LYS A 22 -17.26 26.18 14.00
N GLN A 23 -17.08 25.40 15.06
CA GLN A 23 -16.36 25.85 16.25
C GLN A 23 -15.11 24.97 16.42
N ASN A 24 -13.97 25.56 16.07
CA ASN A 24 -12.64 25.04 16.37
C ASN A 24 -12.28 25.42 17.81
N PRO A 25 -11.81 24.46 18.61
CA PRO A 25 -10.65 24.72 19.44
C PRO A 25 -9.57 23.64 19.21
N PHE A 26 -8.32 24.07 19.33
CA PHE A 26 -7.06 23.28 19.28
C PHE A 26 -6.36 23.17 17.91
N LEU A 27 -5.68 24.28 17.59
CA LEU A 27 -4.41 24.29 16.87
C LEU A 27 -3.32 23.67 17.75
N SER A 28 -2.75 22.54 17.35
CA SER A 28 -1.43 22.11 17.81
C SER A 28 -0.58 21.70 16.61
N SER A 29 0.50 22.44 16.38
CA SER A 29 1.41 22.26 15.26
C SER A 29 2.11 20.89 15.32
N LEU A 30 1.81 20.00 14.39
CA LEU A 30 2.59 18.79 14.17
C LEU A 30 3.84 19.13 13.34
N LYS A 31 4.97 19.30 14.02
CA LYS A 31 6.30 19.28 13.39
C LYS A 31 6.51 17.90 12.77
N VAL A 32 6.52 17.85 11.44
CA VAL A 32 6.88 16.68 10.65
C VAL A 32 8.35 16.31 10.93
N LYS A 33 8.60 15.18 11.61
CA LYS A 33 9.92 14.54 11.66
C LYS A 33 9.97 13.42 10.63
N CYS A 34 10.72 13.64 9.55
CA CYS A 34 11.07 12.62 8.57
C CYS A 34 11.95 11.55 9.22
N PHE A 35 11.55 10.27 9.11
CA PHE A 35 12.42 9.13 9.41
C PHE A 35 13.26 8.79 8.17
N CYS A 36 14.56 9.09 8.24
CA CYS A 36 15.55 8.53 7.30
C CYS A 36 16.03 7.18 7.82
N SER A 37 16.03 6.17 6.93
CA SER A 37 16.65 4.88 7.18
C SER A 37 18.13 4.93 6.82
N SER A 38 18.99 4.41 7.69
CA SER A 38 20.37 4.04 7.34
C SER A 38 20.78 2.78 8.08
N ARG A 39 21.22 1.78 7.31
CA ARG A 39 21.75 0.51 7.80
C ARG A 39 23.20 0.68 8.30
N LEU A 40 23.47 -0.03 9.40
CA LEU A 40 24.72 -0.51 9.99
C LEU A 40 26.06 -0.22 9.28
N SER A 41 27.01 0.30 10.08
CA SER A 41 28.44 -0.06 9.98
C SER A 41 28.98 -0.33 11.39
N GLN A 42 29.85 -1.33 11.51
CA GLN A 42 30.34 -1.93 12.75
C GLN A 42 31.56 -1.19 13.35
N ASN A 43 31.68 -1.35 14.67
CA ASN A 43 32.88 -1.37 15.53
C ASN A 43 33.56 -0.05 15.96
N ALA A 44 33.51 0.20 17.28
CA ALA A 44 34.70 0.33 18.12
C ALA A 44 34.35 0.13 19.62
N LYS A 45 35.16 -0.69 20.31
CA LYS A 45 35.14 -0.92 21.76
C LYS A 45 35.51 0.37 22.50
N VAL A 46 34.70 0.78 23.47
CA VAL A 46 35.18 1.49 24.69
C VAL A 46 34.34 1.03 25.87
N SER A 47 35.01 0.49 26.87
CA SER A 47 34.51 0.10 28.18
C SER A 47 34.39 1.32 29.08
N HIS A 48 33.24 1.55 29.71
CA HIS A 48 33.16 2.26 30.98
C HIS A 48 32.04 1.70 31.86
N SER A 49 32.46 1.35 33.08
CA SER A 49 31.69 0.94 34.23
C SER A 49 30.67 2.01 34.65
N GLY A 50 29.43 1.60 34.87
CA GLY A 50 28.36 2.45 35.40
C GLY A 50 27.13 1.60 35.71
N SER A 51 26.93 1.33 37.00
CA SER A 51 25.81 0.62 37.63
C SER A 51 24.43 0.95 36.99
N VAL A 52 23.79 -0.07 36.41
CA VAL A 52 22.38 -0.03 35.99
C VAL A 52 21.66 -1.17 36.67
N GLN A 53 20.69 -0.84 37.52
CA GLN A 53 19.70 -1.78 38.05
C GLN A 53 19.04 -2.50 36.87
N SER A 54 19.25 -3.81 36.80
CA SER A 54 18.70 -4.67 35.75
C SER A 54 17.19 -4.83 35.96
N PRO A 55 16.35 -4.63 34.93
CA PRO A 55 14.97 -5.05 35.01
C PRO A 55 14.94 -6.59 34.99
N VAL A 56 14.18 -7.15 35.92
CA VAL A 56 13.92 -8.58 36.11
C VAL A 56 13.70 -9.25 34.76
N ILE A 57 14.55 -10.23 34.45
CA ILE A 57 14.34 -11.16 33.34
C ILE A 57 13.06 -11.92 33.64
N LEU A 58 11.94 -11.54 33.00
CA LEU A 58 10.72 -12.31 33.05
C LEU A 58 11.03 -13.66 32.40
N HIS A 59 11.01 -14.72 33.19
CA HIS A 59 11.02 -16.08 32.67
C HIS A 59 9.86 -16.21 31.66
N SER A 60 10.20 -16.32 30.38
CA SER A 60 9.27 -16.73 29.33
C SER A 60 8.94 -18.20 29.55
N THR A 61 8.06 -18.50 30.51
CA THR A 61 7.40 -19.80 30.61
C THR A 61 6.67 -20.01 29.28
N ARG A 62 7.12 -20.99 28.49
CA ARG A 62 6.42 -21.38 27.26
C ARG A 62 5.00 -21.80 27.64
N ILE A 63 4.03 -20.96 27.32
CA ILE A 63 2.61 -21.25 27.52
C ILE A 63 2.28 -22.54 26.75
N SER A 64 1.64 -23.50 27.43
CA SER A 64 1.29 -24.78 26.82
C SER A 64 0.19 -24.61 25.77
N ARG A 65 0.18 -25.48 24.75
CA ARG A 65 -0.87 -25.46 23.72
C ARG A 65 -2.27 -25.66 24.32
N VAL A 66 -2.38 -26.54 25.31
CA VAL A 66 -3.64 -26.83 26.02
C VAL A 66 -4.15 -25.59 26.72
N ALA A 67 -3.28 -24.89 27.48
CA ALA A 67 -3.66 -23.65 28.16
C ALA A 67 -4.14 -22.56 27.19
N ARG A 68 -3.53 -22.45 26.00
CA ARG A 68 -4.02 -21.53 24.95
C ARG A 68 -5.42 -21.92 24.48
N THR A 69 -5.66 -23.20 24.15
CA THR A 69 -6.98 -23.67 23.71
C THR A 69 -8.05 -23.45 24.78
N ASP A 70 -7.72 -23.72 26.06
CA ASP A 70 -8.63 -23.49 27.18
C ASP A 70 -8.94 -21.99 27.36
N ALA A 71 -7.93 -21.12 27.25
CA ALA A 71 -8.13 -19.68 27.31
C ALA A 71 -8.98 -19.16 26.14
N GLN A 72 -8.77 -19.68 24.93
CA GLN A 72 -9.60 -19.35 23.77
C GLN A 72 -11.06 -19.75 24.01
N ARG A 73 -11.31 -20.94 24.57
CA ARG A 73 -12.65 -21.39 24.92
C ARG A 73 -13.30 -20.50 25.98
N VAL A 74 -12.57 -20.12 27.02
CA VAL A 74 -13.09 -19.21 28.05
C VAL A 74 -13.42 -17.83 27.48
N LEU A 75 -12.55 -17.27 26.62
CA LEU A 75 -12.84 -16.00 25.95
C LEU A 75 -14.04 -16.11 25.02
N PHE A 76 -14.17 -17.21 24.28
CA PHE A 76 -15.35 -17.50 23.46
C PHE A 76 -16.63 -17.52 24.31
N ASP A 77 -16.64 -18.29 25.41
CA ASP A 77 -17.80 -18.40 26.31
C ASP A 77 -18.16 -17.04 26.93
N TYR A 78 -17.16 -16.23 27.30
CA TYR A 78 -17.39 -14.86 27.76
C TYR A 78 -18.08 -14.02 26.68
N LEU A 79 -17.53 -13.95 25.47
CA LEU A 79 -18.08 -13.12 24.39
C LEU A 79 -19.47 -13.59 23.96
N HIS A 80 -19.67 -14.89 23.78
CA HIS A 80 -20.94 -15.45 23.30
C HIS A 80 -22.01 -15.49 24.40
N CYS A 81 -21.71 -16.10 25.55
CA CYS A 81 -22.71 -16.38 26.58
C CYS A 81 -22.93 -15.22 27.54
N THR A 82 -21.90 -14.40 27.81
CA THR A 82 -22.00 -13.28 28.76
C THR A 82 -22.27 -11.96 28.06
N ARG A 83 -21.67 -11.75 26.88
CA ARG A 83 -21.77 -10.48 26.13
C ARG A 83 -22.72 -10.55 24.94
N ASN A 84 -23.35 -11.71 24.70
CA ASN A 84 -24.34 -11.95 23.65
C ASN A 84 -23.82 -11.67 22.23
N PHE A 85 -22.54 -11.91 21.96
CA PHE A 85 -22.02 -11.79 20.61
C PHE A 85 -22.49 -12.99 19.78
N ASP A 86 -22.67 -12.77 18.47
CA ASP A 86 -22.93 -13.87 17.55
C ASP A 86 -21.82 -14.92 17.63
N PHE A 87 -22.21 -16.19 17.50
CA PHE A 87 -21.30 -17.33 17.59
C PHE A 87 -20.05 -17.15 16.72
N ASN A 88 -20.25 -16.76 15.45
CA ASN A 88 -19.18 -16.59 14.47
C ASN A 88 -18.19 -15.48 14.88
N ASP A 89 -18.66 -14.45 15.58
CA ASP A 89 -17.83 -13.34 16.00
C ASP A 89 -17.05 -13.68 17.26
N ALA A 90 -17.71 -14.26 18.26
CA ALA A 90 -17.04 -14.78 19.44
C ALA A 90 -15.97 -15.82 19.06
N GLU A 91 -16.27 -16.71 18.12
CA GLU A 91 -15.33 -17.73 17.64
C GLU A 91 -14.15 -17.11 16.90
N HIS A 92 -14.41 -16.14 16.01
CA HIS A 92 -13.35 -15.47 15.27
C HIS A 92 -12.44 -14.68 16.21
N ILE A 93 -13.01 -13.89 17.11
CA ILE A 93 -12.25 -13.05 18.05
C ILE A 93 -11.35 -13.93 18.91
N SER A 94 -11.92 -14.94 19.58
CA SER A 94 -11.18 -15.83 20.49
C SER A 94 -10.05 -16.60 19.79
N LYS A 95 -10.24 -17.06 18.55
CA LYS A 95 -9.21 -17.80 17.80
C LYS A 95 -8.14 -16.92 17.17
N ASN A 96 -8.42 -15.64 16.90
CA ASN A 96 -7.53 -14.76 16.14
C ASN A 96 -6.92 -13.61 16.97
N SER A 97 -7.03 -13.64 18.31
CA SER A 97 -6.37 -12.68 19.22
C SER A 97 -5.30 -13.34 20.11
N PRO A 98 -4.23 -13.94 19.55
CA PRO A 98 -3.27 -14.73 20.31
C PRO A 98 -2.51 -13.94 21.39
N HIS A 99 -2.15 -12.68 21.14
CA HIS A 99 -1.44 -11.86 22.12
C HIS A 99 -2.34 -11.47 23.29
N PHE A 100 -3.62 -11.16 23.02
CA PHE A 100 -4.60 -10.96 24.08
C PHE A 100 -4.77 -12.22 24.94
N ILE A 101 -4.85 -13.40 24.32
CA ILE A 101 -4.92 -14.69 25.03
C ILE A 101 -3.68 -14.91 25.91
N GLU A 102 -2.48 -14.62 25.39
CA GLU A 102 -1.25 -14.74 26.17
C GLU A 102 -1.23 -13.76 27.35
N ASN A 103 -1.64 -12.50 27.14
CA ASN A 103 -1.76 -11.51 28.21
C ASN A 103 -2.78 -11.96 29.27
N LEU A 104 -3.92 -12.50 28.86
CA LEU A 104 -4.95 -13.01 29.76
C LEU A 104 -4.42 -14.16 30.64
N LEU A 105 -3.63 -15.07 30.04
CA LEU A 105 -2.98 -16.16 30.77
C LEU A 105 -1.95 -15.67 31.80
N THR A 106 -1.34 -14.48 31.61
CA THR A 106 -0.46 -13.89 32.64
C THR A 106 -1.20 -13.35 33.87
N LYS A 107 -2.54 -13.22 33.80
CA LYS A 107 -3.36 -12.70 34.92
C LYS A 107 -3.80 -13.76 35.92
N ILE A 108 -3.57 -15.03 35.61
CA ILE A 108 -3.85 -16.14 36.51
C ILE A 108 -2.54 -16.72 37.03
N ASP A 109 -2.58 -17.29 38.22
CA ASP A 109 -1.45 -18.07 38.74
C ASP A 109 -1.20 -19.30 37.85
N ASN A 110 -0.04 -19.97 38.03
CA ASN A 110 0.28 -21.25 37.39
C ASN A 110 -0.62 -22.39 37.93
N ASP A 111 -1.93 -22.24 37.75
CA ASP A 111 -2.96 -23.18 38.15
C ASP A 111 -3.00 -24.35 37.16
N LYS A 112 -3.29 -25.55 37.67
CA LYS A 112 -3.53 -26.74 36.85
C LYS A 112 -4.85 -26.62 36.09
N ASP A 113 -5.79 -25.80 36.57
CA ASP A 113 -7.11 -25.58 35.96
C ASP A 113 -7.27 -24.16 35.39
N VAL A 114 -6.73 -23.97 34.18
CA VAL A 114 -6.78 -22.70 33.44
C VAL A 114 -8.21 -22.22 33.23
N VAL A 115 -9.12 -23.13 32.92
CA VAL A 115 -10.53 -22.82 32.61
C VAL A 115 -11.21 -22.19 33.82
N ARG A 116 -11.13 -22.87 34.97
CA ARG A 116 -11.75 -22.38 36.21
C ARG A 116 -11.17 -21.05 36.64
N SER A 117 -9.85 -20.90 36.58
CA SER A 117 -9.17 -19.69 37.02
C SER A 117 -9.46 -18.49 36.12
N LEU A 118 -9.49 -18.67 34.79
CA LEU A 118 -9.89 -17.60 33.87
C LEU A 118 -11.37 -17.23 33.99
N ASN A 119 -12.27 -18.21 34.12
CA ASN A 119 -13.70 -17.92 34.35
C ASN A 119 -13.91 -17.10 35.63
N LYS A 120 -13.20 -17.45 36.71
CA LYS A 120 -13.22 -16.67 37.94
C LYS A 120 -12.67 -15.26 37.71
N PHE A 121 -11.55 -15.12 37.00
CA PHE A 121 -10.95 -13.83 36.70
C PHE A 121 -11.91 -12.92 35.92
N LEU A 122 -12.45 -13.37 34.78
CA LEU A 122 -13.35 -12.58 33.94
C LEU A 122 -14.67 -12.20 34.62
N ARG A 123 -15.13 -13.00 35.59
CA ARG A 123 -16.34 -12.68 36.38
C ARG A 123 -16.18 -11.41 37.23
N TYR A 124 -14.96 -11.11 37.68
CA TYR A 124 -14.68 -9.99 38.58
C TYR A 124 -13.82 -8.89 37.96
N ASN A 125 -13.27 -9.11 36.76
CA ASN A 125 -12.39 -8.17 36.08
C ASN A 125 -12.91 -7.95 34.65
N PRO A 126 -13.59 -6.82 34.38
CA PRO A 126 -14.04 -6.51 33.03
C PRO A 126 -12.83 -6.33 32.11
N ILE A 127 -12.94 -6.86 30.90
CA ILE A 127 -11.92 -6.69 29.86
C ILE A 127 -12.35 -5.61 28.87
N ASN A 128 -11.37 -4.93 28.28
CA ASN A 128 -11.63 -4.05 27.14
C ASN A 128 -11.82 -4.91 25.88
N GLU A 129 -13.06 -5.10 25.45
CA GLU A 129 -13.46 -5.96 24.33
C GLU A 129 -12.92 -5.48 22.98
N PHE A 130 -12.60 -4.19 22.86
CA PHE A 130 -11.97 -3.64 21.65
C PHE A 130 -10.57 -4.20 21.41
N GLU A 131 -9.85 -4.59 22.47
CA GLU A 131 -8.49 -5.14 22.35
C GLU A 131 -8.45 -6.46 21.57
N PRO A 132 -9.10 -7.56 22.02
CA PRO A 132 -9.10 -8.82 21.28
C PRO A 132 -9.81 -8.69 19.93
N PHE A 133 -10.81 -7.82 19.84
CA PHE A 133 -11.50 -7.56 18.58
C PHE A 133 -10.57 -6.97 17.53
N PHE A 134 -9.91 -5.84 17.80
CA PHE A 134 -9.02 -5.23 16.82
C PHE A 134 -7.81 -6.10 16.48
N GLU A 135 -7.27 -6.84 17.46
CA GLU A 135 -6.24 -7.84 17.21
C GLU A 135 -6.74 -8.91 16.21
N SER A 136 -7.96 -9.44 16.43
CA SER A 136 -8.59 -10.43 15.54
C SER A 136 -8.87 -9.91 14.12
N LEU A 137 -8.93 -8.59 13.94
CA LEU A 137 -9.07 -7.94 12.64
C LEU A 137 -7.72 -7.67 11.95
N GLY A 138 -6.63 -8.20 12.51
CA GLY A 138 -5.29 -8.15 11.92
C GLY A 138 -4.44 -6.94 12.32
N LEU A 139 -4.86 -6.16 13.33
CA LEU A 139 -3.98 -5.13 13.89
C LEU A 139 -2.88 -5.75 14.73
N ARG A 140 -1.67 -5.18 14.64
CA ARG A 140 -0.56 -5.61 15.48
C ARG A 140 -0.82 -5.17 16.93
N PRO A 141 -0.29 -5.89 17.94
CA PRO A 141 -0.43 -5.48 19.34
C PRO A 141 0.03 -4.05 19.64
N SER A 142 1.04 -3.56 18.93
CA SER A 142 1.52 -2.18 19.07
C SER A 142 0.60 -1.12 18.44
N GLU A 143 -0.32 -1.53 17.58
CA GLU A 143 -1.28 -0.65 16.90
C GLU A 143 -2.61 -0.58 17.65
N VAL A 144 -3.01 -1.65 18.36
CA VAL A 144 -4.30 -1.74 19.07
C VAL A 144 -4.49 -0.57 20.04
N PRO A 145 -3.55 -0.24 20.96
CA PRO A 145 -3.73 0.88 21.89
C PRO A 145 -3.94 2.25 21.22
N LEU A 146 -3.49 2.42 19.97
CA LEU A 146 -3.59 3.68 19.22
C LEU A 146 -4.99 3.92 18.63
N VAL A 147 -5.82 2.89 18.56
CA VAL A 147 -7.15 2.93 17.92
C VAL A 147 -8.30 2.66 18.90
N LEU A 148 -8.00 2.40 20.17
CA LEU A 148 -9.03 2.16 21.19
C LEU A 148 -9.88 3.43 21.39
N PRO A 149 -11.22 3.31 21.43
CA PRO A 149 -12.08 4.43 21.76
C PRO A 149 -11.80 4.94 23.19
N PRO A 150 -11.75 6.27 23.40
CA PRO A 150 -11.69 6.83 24.74
C PRO A 150 -12.96 6.46 25.52
N HIS A 151 -12.78 5.96 26.74
CA HIS A 151 -13.87 5.69 27.69
C HIS A 151 -14.89 4.60 27.29
N LEU A 152 -14.64 3.82 26.25
CA LEU A 152 -15.45 2.62 25.93
C LEU A 152 -14.62 1.36 26.15
N MET A 153 -15.22 0.39 26.83
CA MET A 153 -14.61 -0.93 27.05
C MET A 153 -15.42 -2.05 26.43
N TYR A 154 -16.71 -1.83 26.14
CA TYR A 154 -17.58 -2.84 25.56
C TYR A 154 -17.92 -2.52 24.12
N LEU A 155 -17.82 -3.50 23.22
CA LEU A 155 -18.13 -3.29 21.81
C LEU A 155 -19.61 -3.04 21.58
N GLY A 156 -20.46 -3.64 22.41
CA GLY A 156 -21.92 -3.45 22.36
C GLY A 156 -22.35 -2.00 22.59
N ASP A 157 -21.50 -1.17 23.22
CA ASP A 157 -21.76 0.26 23.41
C ASP A 157 -21.50 1.08 22.12
N ASN A 158 -20.99 0.45 21.07
CA ASN A 158 -20.73 1.05 19.76
C ASN A 158 -21.40 0.24 18.65
N ASP A 159 -22.73 0.31 18.61
CA ASP A 159 -23.60 -0.36 17.66
C ASP A 159 -23.24 -0.06 16.18
N MET A 160 -22.93 1.20 15.86
CA MET A 160 -22.58 1.60 14.49
C MET A 160 -21.29 0.94 14.00
N LEU A 161 -20.31 0.77 14.89
CA LEU A 161 -19.06 0.09 14.55
C LEU A 161 -19.31 -1.38 14.20
N LEU A 162 -20.11 -2.08 15.01
CA LEU A 162 -20.44 -3.48 14.75
C LEU A 162 -21.29 -3.62 13.48
N GLU A 163 -22.32 -2.80 13.30
CA GLU A 163 -23.14 -2.80 12.09
C GLU A 163 -22.29 -2.65 10.83
N ASN A 164 -21.43 -1.63 10.78
CA ASN A 164 -20.59 -1.38 9.62
C ASN A 164 -19.51 -2.47 9.43
N PHE A 165 -18.99 -3.03 10.52
CA PHE A 165 -18.14 -4.21 10.48
C PHE A 165 -18.84 -5.41 9.81
N HIS A 166 -20.10 -5.68 10.18
CA HIS A 166 -20.89 -6.75 9.57
C HIS A 166 -21.19 -6.49 8.10
N VAL A 167 -21.50 -5.24 7.73
CA VAL A 167 -21.67 -4.86 6.32
C VAL A 167 -20.41 -5.20 5.51
N LEU A 168 -19.21 -4.87 6.00
CA LEU A 168 -17.95 -5.21 5.31
C LEU A 168 -17.76 -6.74 5.21
N CYS A 169 -18.01 -7.48 6.30
CA CYS A 169 -17.90 -8.94 6.31
C CYS A 169 -18.87 -9.59 5.32
N ASN A 170 -20.15 -9.21 5.36
CA ASN A 170 -21.21 -9.73 4.51
C ASN A 170 -21.00 -9.35 3.04
N TYR A 171 -20.36 -8.22 2.79
CA TYR A 171 -19.92 -7.83 1.46
C TYR A 171 -18.77 -8.70 0.93
N GLY A 172 -18.03 -9.39 1.80
CA GLY A 172 -16.95 -10.31 1.43
C GLY A 172 -15.55 -9.76 1.66
N ILE A 173 -15.41 -8.69 2.45
CA ILE A 173 -14.10 -8.16 2.85
C ILE A 173 -13.52 -9.08 3.93
N PRO A 174 -12.27 -9.58 3.77
CA PRO A 174 -11.65 -10.43 4.78
C PRO A 174 -11.49 -9.70 6.12
N ARG A 175 -11.91 -10.32 7.22
CA ARG A 175 -11.83 -9.75 8.59
C ARG A 175 -10.43 -9.22 8.94
N SER A 176 -9.38 -9.94 8.52
CA SER A 176 -7.98 -9.56 8.72
C SER A 176 -7.52 -8.29 7.98
N LYS A 177 -8.36 -7.73 7.10
CA LYS A 177 -8.13 -6.44 6.43
C LYS A 177 -8.89 -5.30 7.10
N ILE A 178 -9.96 -5.59 7.82
CA ILE A 178 -10.85 -4.58 8.39
C ILE A 178 -10.16 -3.76 9.47
N GLY A 179 -9.22 -4.35 10.23
CA GLY A 179 -8.45 -3.61 11.24
C GLY A 179 -7.64 -2.48 10.60
N ARG A 180 -6.99 -2.75 9.46
CA ARG A 180 -6.32 -1.70 8.67
C ARG A 180 -7.30 -0.65 8.18
N MET A 181 -8.47 -1.06 7.70
CA MET A 181 -9.51 -0.13 7.24
C MET A 181 -9.96 0.81 8.37
N TYR A 182 -10.13 0.29 9.59
CA TYR A 182 -10.48 1.11 10.77
C TYR A 182 -9.43 2.19 11.06
N LYS A 183 -8.15 1.85 10.95
CA LYS A 183 -7.06 2.80 11.17
C LYS A 183 -6.96 3.87 10.08
N GLU A 184 -7.23 3.51 8.82
CA GLU A 184 -7.06 4.41 7.68
C GLU A 184 -8.30 5.26 7.38
N ALA A 185 -9.50 4.78 7.70
CA ALA A 185 -10.77 5.41 7.40
C ALA A 185 -11.80 5.11 8.50
N ARG A 186 -11.53 5.58 9.73
CA ARG A 186 -12.35 5.30 10.92
C ARG A 186 -13.81 5.72 10.74
N GLU A 187 -14.03 6.78 9.98
CA GLU A 187 -15.32 7.40 9.69
C GLU A 187 -16.33 6.40 9.09
N ILE A 188 -15.86 5.41 8.33
CA ILE A 188 -16.76 4.42 7.69
C ILE A 188 -17.47 3.53 8.70
N PHE A 189 -16.93 3.40 9.92
CA PHE A 189 -17.51 2.63 11.01
C PHE A 189 -18.51 3.46 11.84
N GLY A 190 -18.61 4.77 11.60
CA GLY A 190 -19.59 5.66 12.22
C GLY A 190 -20.77 5.99 11.32
N TYR A 191 -20.90 5.33 10.17
CA TYR A 191 -22.02 5.57 9.27
C TYR A 191 -23.32 4.98 9.81
N ASN A 192 -24.42 5.70 9.60
CA ASN A 192 -25.76 5.19 9.89
C ASN A 192 -26.06 3.93 9.06
N TYR A 193 -27.00 3.12 9.56
CA TYR A 193 -27.49 1.90 8.90
C TYR A 193 -27.69 2.07 7.39
N GLY A 194 -27.17 1.10 6.62
CA GLY A 194 -27.32 1.04 5.15
C GLY A 194 -26.44 2.00 4.34
N VAL A 195 -25.88 3.06 4.94
CA VAL A 195 -25.05 4.05 4.21
C VAL A 195 -23.80 3.40 3.63
N LEU A 196 -23.08 2.58 4.40
CA LEU A 196 -21.88 1.89 3.93
C LEU A 196 -22.18 0.92 2.78
N LYS A 197 -23.31 0.21 2.85
CA LYS A 197 -23.77 -0.69 1.78
C LYS A 197 -24.05 0.07 0.49
N LEU A 198 -24.73 1.22 0.57
CA LEU A 198 -24.99 2.07 -0.60
C LEU A 198 -23.70 2.60 -1.23
N LYS A 199 -22.69 2.94 -0.41
CA LYS A 199 -21.38 3.36 -0.92
C LYS A 199 -20.66 2.25 -1.67
N LEU A 200 -20.66 1.03 -1.16
CA LEU A 200 -20.10 -0.13 -1.86
C LEU A 200 -20.80 -0.36 -3.21
N LEU A 201 -22.14 -0.30 -3.22
CA LEU A 201 -22.94 -0.41 -4.44
C LEU A 201 -22.67 0.73 -5.44
N ALA A 202 -22.39 1.95 -4.96
CA ALA A 202 -22.05 3.06 -5.84
C ALA A 202 -20.78 2.79 -6.65
N TYR A 203 -19.79 2.06 -6.10
CA TYR A 203 -18.63 1.62 -6.85
C TYR A 203 -18.92 0.46 -7.81
N GLU A 204 -19.84 -0.46 -7.47
CA GLU A 204 -20.32 -1.47 -8.43
C GLU A 204 -21.00 -0.83 -9.63
N ASN A 205 -21.79 0.24 -9.40
CA ASN A 205 -22.45 1.00 -10.46
C ASN A 205 -21.49 1.72 -11.42
N LEU A 206 -20.19 1.79 -11.10
CA LEU A 206 -19.15 2.22 -12.05
C LEU A 206 -18.72 1.09 -13.01
N GLY A 207 -19.40 -0.06 -13.00
CA GLY A 207 -19.06 -1.22 -13.81
C GLY A 207 -17.92 -2.06 -13.24
N LEU A 208 -17.69 -1.98 -11.92
CA LEU A 208 -16.77 -2.85 -11.20
C LEU A 208 -17.53 -4.07 -10.67
N SER A 209 -16.97 -5.26 -10.84
CA SER A 209 -17.46 -6.44 -10.16
C SER A 209 -17.25 -6.34 -8.65
N LYS A 210 -18.11 -7.03 -7.89
CA LYS A 210 -18.03 -7.11 -6.43
C LYS A 210 -16.63 -7.53 -5.93
N THR A 211 -15.96 -8.46 -6.62
CA THR A 211 -14.60 -8.90 -6.26
C THR A 211 -13.57 -7.79 -6.43
N THR A 212 -13.68 -6.99 -7.49
CA THR A 212 -12.85 -5.81 -7.70
C THR A 212 -13.14 -4.73 -6.66
N VAL A 213 -14.41 -4.46 -6.32
CA VAL A 213 -14.76 -3.50 -5.26
C VAL A 213 -14.20 -3.94 -3.91
N VAL A 214 -14.35 -5.21 -3.53
CA VAL A 214 -13.74 -5.76 -2.30
C VAL A 214 -12.23 -5.48 -2.28
N LYS A 215 -11.52 -5.78 -3.37
CA LYS A 215 -10.07 -5.55 -3.44
C LYS A 215 -9.72 -4.05 -3.39
N LEU A 216 -10.47 -3.21 -4.11
CA LEU A 216 -10.29 -1.77 -4.18
C LEU A 216 -10.40 -1.12 -2.80
N VAL A 217 -11.53 -1.32 -2.11
CA VAL A 217 -11.79 -0.68 -0.81
C VAL A 217 -10.96 -1.28 0.32
N SER A 218 -10.53 -2.54 0.20
CA SER A 218 -9.54 -3.12 1.11
C SER A 218 -8.15 -2.48 0.97
N CYS A 219 -7.81 -2.01 -0.24
CA CYS A 219 -6.54 -1.33 -0.49
C CYS A 219 -6.63 0.18 -0.18
N CYS A 220 -7.77 0.80 -0.49
CA CYS A 220 -8.01 2.24 -0.38
C CYS A 220 -9.34 2.52 0.36
N PRO A 221 -9.37 2.35 1.69
CA PRO A 221 -10.60 2.49 2.46
C PRO A 221 -11.18 3.91 2.42
N SER A 222 -10.33 4.91 2.18
CA SER A 222 -10.72 6.32 2.04
C SER A 222 -11.69 6.58 0.89
N LEU A 223 -11.77 5.68 -0.11
CA LEU A 223 -12.78 5.75 -1.17
C LEU A 223 -14.21 5.63 -0.66
N LEU A 224 -14.39 5.05 0.52
CA LEU A 224 -15.70 4.94 1.18
C LEU A 224 -16.01 6.17 2.05
N ILE A 225 -15.14 7.17 2.11
CA ILE A 225 -15.38 8.44 2.82
C ILE A 225 -16.04 9.43 1.86
N GLY A 226 -17.20 9.98 2.23
CA GLY A 226 -17.90 10.96 1.38
C GLY A 226 -18.55 10.32 0.14
N GLY A 227 -18.64 11.07 -0.97
CA GLY A 227 -19.21 10.59 -2.23
C GLY A 227 -18.27 9.65 -3.01
N VAL A 228 -18.69 9.23 -4.20
CA VAL A 228 -17.79 8.52 -5.14
C VAL A 228 -16.63 9.43 -5.51
N ASP A 229 -15.40 8.94 -5.38
CA ASP A 229 -14.19 9.72 -5.64
C ASP A 229 -14.08 10.08 -7.13
N ARG A 230 -14.04 11.39 -7.42
CA ARG A 230 -14.01 11.89 -8.80
C ARG A 230 -12.71 11.53 -9.53
N GLU A 231 -11.58 11.56 -8.83
CA GLU A 231 -10.29 11.28 -9.47
C GLU A 231 -10.15 9.79 -9.79
N PHE A 232 -10.68 8.91 -8.94
CA PHE A 232 -10.84 7.50 -9.24
C PHE A 232 -11.74 7.26 -10.46
N VAL A 233 -12.87 7.95 -10.56
CA VAL A 233 -13.75 7.88 -11.75
C VAL A 233 -13.01 8.33 -13.01
N ASN A 234 -12.21 9.40 -12.93
CA ASN A 234 -11.37 9.85 -14.04
C ASN A 234 -10.37 8.76 -14.47
N VAL A 235 -9.71 8.09 -13.51
CA VAL A 235 -8.82 6.96 -13.80
C VAL A 235 -9.56 5.82 -14.51
N LEU A 236 -10.75 5.42 -14.06
CA LEU A 236 -11.56 4.42 -14.76
C LEU A 236 -11.93 4.88 -16.17
N GLY A 237 -12.29 6.14 -16.35
CA GLY A 237 -12.53 6.75 -17.65
C GLY A 237 -11.32 6.61 -18.59
N ARG A 238 -10.10 6.85 -18.07
CA ARG A 238 -8.85 6.65 -18.83
C ARG A 238 -8.64 5.19 -19.22
N LEU A 239 -8.86 4.25 -18.31
CA LEU A 239 -8.74 2.82 -18.61
C LEU A 239 -9.71 2.40 -19.72
N ASN A 240 -10.97 2.86 -19.65
CA ASN A 240 -11.96 2.55 -20.67
C ASN A 240 -11.61 3.14 -22.04
N ARG A 241 -11.08 4.37 -22.11
CA ARG A 241 -10.60 4.96 -23.37
C ARG A 241 -9.46 4.16 -24.00
N ALA A 242 -8.61 3.56 -23.17
CA ALA A 242 -7.56 2.64 -23.60
C ALA A 242 -8.06 1.21 -23.93
N GLY A 243 -9.38 0.98 -23.94
CA GLY A 243 -9.98 -0.33 -24.23
C GLY A 243 -9.85 -1.36 -23.10
N LEU A 244 -9.47 -0.94 -21.89
CA LEU A 244 -9.33 -1.83 -20.73
C LEU A 244 -10.64 -1.87 -19.94
N LYS A 245 -11.08 -3.07 -19.59
CA LYS A 245 -12.23 -3.26 -18.69
C LYS A 245 -11.89 -2.74 -17.30
N ASN A 246 -12.85 -2.04 -16.67
CA ASN A 246 -12.72 -1.50 -15.31
C ASN A 246 -12.20 -2.53 -14.28
N ASP A 247 -12.66 -3.78 -14.36
CA ASP A 247 -12.24 -4.85 -13.45
C ASP A 247 -10.74 -5.16 -13.45
N LEU A 248 -10.02 -4.85 -14.54
CA LEU A 248 -8.57 -5.06 -14.61
C LEU A 248 -7.81 -4.26 -13.56
N ILE A 249 -8.38 -3.15 -13.07
CA ILE A 249 -7.78 -2.36 -11.99
C ILE A 249 -7.55 -3.21 -10.74
N GLY A 250 -8.41 -4.19 -10.48
CA GLY A 250 -8.23 -5.14 -9.40
C GLY A 250 -6.88 -5.84 -9.49
N GLY A 251 -6.40 -6.18 -10.68
CA GLY A 251 -5.09 -6.78 -10.90
C GLY A 251 -3.90 -5.86 -10.59
N TYR A 252 -4.08 -4.54 -10.68
CA TYR A 252 -3.02 -3.54 -10.51
C TYR A 252 -2.84 -3.09 -9.05
N LEU A 253 -3.84 -3.35 -8.20
CA LEU A 253 -3.83 -2.95 -6.80
C LEU A 253 -3.12 -3.97 -5.90
N SER A 254 -2.35 -3.42 -4.96
CA SER A 254 -1.61 -4.15 -3.93
C SER A 254 -2.06 -3.68 -2.54
N ALA A 255 -2.41 -4.64 -1.68
CA ALA A 255 -2.82 -4.36 -0.30
C ALA A 255 -1.68 -3.83 0.60
N LYS A 256 -0.45 -3.73 0.10
CA LYS A 256 0.71 -3.17 0.82
C LYS A 256 0.92 -1.69 0.53
N GLU A 257 0.27 -1.16 -0.51
CA GLU A 257 0.46 0.20 -0.98
C GLU A 257 -0.75 1.08 -0.63
N SER A 258 -0.51 2.38 -0.66
CA SER A 258 -1.56 3.39 -0.65
C SER A 258 -1.60 4.08 -2.00
N TYR A 259 -2.78 4.50 -2.44
CA TYR A 259 -2.99 5.09 -3.75
C TYR A 259 -3.55 6.50 -3.61
N ASP A 260 -2.82 7.45 -4.17
CA ASP A 260 -3.30 8.80 -4.45
C ASP A 260 -3.86 8.81 -5.87
N TRP A 261 -5.18 8.87 -5.99
CA TRP A 261 -5.89 8.84 -7.27
C TRP A 261 -5.69 10.10 -8.09
N LYS A 262 -5.55 11.26 -7.43
CA LYS A 262 -5.21 12.54 -8.09
C LYS A 262 -3.85 12.45 -8.75
N ARG A 263 -2.84 11.97 -8.01
CA ARG A 263 -1.50 11.79 -8.57
C ARG A 263 -1.47 10.74 -9.68
N LEU A 264 -2.30 9.70 -9.57
CA LEU A 264 -2.42 8.68 -10.60
C LEU A 264 -2.96 9.29 -11.90
N ILE A 265 -4.06 10.04 -11.85
CA ILE A 265 -4.60 10.71 -13.04
C ILE A 265 -3.61 11.74 -13.60
N ASP A 266 -2.92 12.52 -12.75
CA ASP A 266 -1.88 13.47 -13.17
C ASP A 266 -0.73 12.76 -13.93
N THR A 267 -0.40 11.53 -13.53
CA THR A 267 0.61 10.71 -14.21
C THR A 267 0.12 10.27 -15.58
N ILE A 268 -1.14 9.83 -15.69
CA ILE A 268 -1.71 9.43 -16.98
C ILE A 268 -1.78 10.64 -17.93
N ASP A 269 -2.24 11.79 -17.44
CA ASP A 269 -2.29 13.03 -18.22
C ASP A 269 -0.88 13.53 -18.60
N PHE A 270 0.13 13.26 -17.76
CA PHE A 270 1.52 13.51 -18.10
C PHE A 270 2.00 12.61 -19.26
N LEU A 271 1.63 11.33 -19.29
CA LEU A 271 1.98 10.43 -20.39
C LEU A 271 1.37 10.90 -21.72
N ASP A 272 0.14 11.42 -21.70
CA ASP A 272 -0.49 12.03 -22.88
C ASP A 272 0.31 13.24 -23.39
N LYS A 273 0.73 14.13 -22.47
CA LYS A 273 1.53 15.32 -22.82
C LYS A 273 2.88 14.95 -23.43
N VAL A 274 3.42 13.80 -23.04
CA VAL A 274 4.67 13.23 -23.57
C VAL A 274 4.44 12.54 -24.94
N GLY A 275 3.19 12.38 -25.37
CA GLY A 275 2.82 11.86 -26.68
C GLY A 275 2.51 10.36 -26.71
N TYR A 276 2.18 9.75 -25.57
CA TYR A 276 1.65 8.39 -25.58
C TYR A 276 0.27 8.35 -26.24
N SER A 277 0.07 7.44 -27.19
CA SER A 277 -1.26 7.11 -27.70
C SER A 277 -2.02 6.23 -26.69
N GLU A 278 -3.35 6.16 -26.82
CA GLU A 278 -4.17 5.25 -26.01
C GLU A 278 -3.75 3.77 -26.20
N GLU A 279 -3.32 3.38 -27.41
CA GLU A 279 -2.77 2.04 -27.69
C GLU A 279 -1.44 1.79 -26.96
N GLN A 280 -0.53 2.77 -26.96
CA GLN A 280 0.74 2.66 -26.24
C GLN A 280 0.52 2.62 -24.72
N PHE A 281 -0.46 3.36 -24.22
CA PHE A 281 -0.85 3.32 -22.81
C PHE A 281 -1.47 1.97 -22.43
N HIS A 282 -2.34 1.43 -23.28
CA HIS A 282 -2.87 0.07 -23.15
C HIS A 282 -1.74 -0.97 -23.05
N ASP A 283 -0.77 -0.93 -23.97
CA ASP A 283 0.36 -1.85 -23.99
C ASP A 283 1.27 -1.70 -22.76
N LEU A 284 1.45 -0.46 -22.29
CA LEU A 284 2.17 -0.18 -21.05
C LEU A 284 1.48 -0.84 -19.85
N LEU A 285 0.17 -0.73 -19.71
CA LEU A 285 -0.58 -1.33 -18.61
C LEU A 285 -0.66 -2.86 -18.69
N LYS A 286 -0.64 -3.41 -19.91
CA LYS A 286 -0.60 -4.87 -20.11
C LYS A 286 0.76 -5.46 -19.72
N THR A 287 1.85 -4.73 -19.95
CA THR A 287 3.22 -5.22 -19.74
C THR A 287 3.81 -4.82 -18.38
N ASN A 288 3.44 -3.65 -17.86
CA ASN A 288 4.03 -3.07 -16.65
C ASN A 288 3.08 -2.09 -15.92
N PRO A 289 1.92 -2.55 -15.43
CA PRO A 289 0.97 -1.69 -14.74
C PRO A 289 1.55 -1.10 -13.45
N VAL A 290 2.48 -1.82 -12.83
CA VAL A 290 3.18 -1.44 -11.61
C VAL A 290 3.90 -0.10 -11.76
N LEU A 291 4.40 0.27 -12.94
CA LEU A 291 5.06 1.56 -13.12
C LEU A 291 4.12 2.76 -12.93
N VAL A 292 2.87 2.61 -13.36
CA VAL A 292 1.84 3.64 -13.26
C VAL A 292 1.18 3.59 -11.89
N PHE A 293 0.84 2.40 -11.40
CA PHE A 293 0.08 2.23 -10.17
C PHE A 293 0.93 2.27 -8.88
N GLU A 294 2.15 1.72 -8.87
CA GLU A 294 2.97 1.67 -7.65
C GLU A 294 3.44 3.08 -7.25
N GLY A 295 3.09 3.47 -6.02
CA GLY A 295 3.34 4.82 -5.53
C GLY A 295 2.65 5.92 -6.36
N SER A 296 1.54 5.59 -7.02
CA SER A 296 0.76 6.51 -7.88
C SER A 296 1.63 7.27 -8.88
N GLY A 297 2.32 6.53 -9.75
CA GLY A 297 3.11 7.09 -10.85
C GLY A 297 4.46 7.70 -10.44
N LYS A 298 4.84 7.61 -9.15
CA LYS A 298 6.12 8.11 -8.64
C LYS A 298 7.32 7.66 -9.47
N LYS A 299 7.33 6.42 -9.96
CA LYS A 299 8.43 5.88 -10.77
C LYS A 299 8.56 6.56 -12.13
N VAL A 300 7.45 6.93 -12.76
CA VAL A 300 7.44 7.69 -14.03
C VAL A 300 8.12 9.04 -13.83
N TYR A 301 7.69 9.80 -12.82
CA TYR A 301 8.28 11.11 -12.50
C TYR A 301 9.76 11.01 -12.09
N LEU A 302 10.15 9.96 -11.34
CA LEU A 302 11.55 9.75 -10.97
C LEU A 302 12.43 9.52 -12.19
N LEU A 303 11.99 8.68 -13.13
CA LEU A 303 12.72 8.45 -14.38
C LEU A 303 12.85 9.73 -15.20
N PHE A 304 11.73 10.45 -15.37
CA PHE A 304 11.72 11.70 -16.12
C PHE A 304 12.64 12.75 -15.47
N GLY A 305 12.53 12.93 -14.15
CA GLY A 305 13.37 13.85 -13.40
C GLY A 305 14.86 13.48 -13.43
N GLN A 306 15.20 12.18 -13.51
CA GLN A 306 16.59 11.75 -13.70
C GLN A 306 17.14 12.16 -15.06
N LEU A 307 16.35 12.03 -16.14
CA LEU A 307 16.77 12.46 -17.48
C LEU A 307 16.96 13.98 -17.54
N VAL A 308 16.07 14.76 -16.92
CA VAL A 308 16.24 16.22 -16.80
C VAL A 308 17.50 16.57 -16.02
N LYS A 309 17.77 15.88 -14.90
CA LYS A 309 18.99 16.09 -14.09
C LYS A 309 20.29 15.75 -14.81
N LEU A 310 20.24 14.87 -15.80
CA LEU A 310 21.40 14.58 -16.67
C LEU A 310 21.64 15.67 -17.70
N GLY A 311 20.77 16.67 -17.82
CA GLY A 311 20.90 17.78 -18.76
C GLY A 311 20.11 17.60 -20.06
N LEU A 312 19.29 16.54 -20.18
CA LEU A 312 18.40 16.43 -21.34
C LEU A 312 17.32 17.51 -21.28
N LYS A 313 17.15 18.23 -22.41
CA LYS A 313 16.07 19.20 -22.57
C LYS A 313 14.71 18.48 -22.54
N VAL A 314 13.71 19.09 -21.89
CA VAL A 314 12.35 18.53 -21.76
C VAL A 314 11.76 18.08 -23.09
N ASN A 315 11.82 18.93 -24.14
CA ASN A 315 11.32 18.58 -25.47
C ASN A 315 12.07 17.40 -26.11
N GLY A 316 13.36 17.25 -25.80
CA GLY A 316 14.16 16.09 -26.23
C GLY A 316 13.77 14.81 -25.49
N ILE A 317 13.40 14.91 -24.20
CA ILE A 317 12.87 13.76 -23.47
C ILE A 317 11.50 13.35 -24.04
N TYR A 318 10.64 14.32 -24.35
CA TYR A 318 9.36 14.03 -24.99
C TYR A 318 9.54 13.27 -26.30
N SER A 319 10.41 13.77 -27.19
CA SER A 319 10.67 13.09 -28.47
C SER A 319 11.23 11.67 -28.29
N LEU A 320 12.06 11.43 -27.27
CA LEU A 320 12.55 10.08 -26.95
C LEU A 320 11.43 9.14 -26.51
N PHE A 321 10.49 9.61 -25.69
CA PHE A 321 9.38 8.80 -25.22
C PHE A 321 8.36 8.54 -26.33
N THR A 322 8.08 9.54 -27.17
CA THR A 322 7.23 9.36 -28.36
C THR A 322 7.85 8.38 -29.35
N LYS A 323 9.17 8.46 -29.59
CA LYS A 323 9.89 7.56 -30.51
C LYS A 323 10.05 6.16 -29.94
N TYR A 324 10.21 6.03 -28.63
CA TYR A 324 10.48 4.77 -27.94
C TYR A 324 9.50 4.52 -26.78
N PRO A 325 8.19 4.37 -27.04
CA PRO A 325 7.15 4.24 -26.00
C PRO A 325 7.34 3.01 -25.10
N GLN A 326 8.08 2.01 -25.57
CA GLN A 326 8.38 0.81 -24.78
C GLN A 326 9.37 1.07 -23.63
N ILE A 327 10.02 2.25 -23.58
CA ILE A 327 10.98 2.64 -22.54
C ILE A 327 10.47 2.45 -21.12
N LEU A 328 9.15 2.61 -20.93
CA LEU A 328 8.46 2.47 -19.66
C LEU A 328 8.13 1.02 -19.26
N SER A 329 8.45 0.03 -20.10
CA SER A 329 8.40 -1.37 -19.68
C SER A 329 9.45 -1.66 -18.59
N ALA A 330 9.12 -2.56 -17.64
CA ALA A 330 9.94 -2.79 -16.44
C ALA A 330 11.40 -3.14 -16.78
N LYS A 331 11.58 -3.98 -17.81
CA LYS A 331 12.89 -4.39 -18.32
C LYS A 331 13.68 -3.20 -18.87
N ARG A 332 13.04 -2.34 -19.67
CA ARG A 332 13.70 -1.21 -20.34
C ARG A 332 14.08 -0.11 -19.35
N VAL A 333 13.20 0.25 -18.42
CA VAL A 333 13.55 1.18 -17.32
C VAL A 333 14.75 0.67 -16.53
N LYS A 334 14.75 -0.62 -16.14
CA LYS A 334 15.87 -1.22 -15.40
C LYS A 334 17.18 -1.16 -16.18
N ASN A 335 17.15 -1.48 -17.48
CA ASN A 335 18.32 -1.45 -18.35
C ASN A 335 18.86 -0.03 -18.53
N LEU A 336 17.98 0.94 -18.78
CA LEU A 336 18.34 2.35 -18.92
C LEU A 336 19.01 2.89 -17.64
N LEU A 337 18.36 2.68 -16.49
CA LEU A 337 18.94 3.10 -15.20
C LEU A 337 20.30 2.45 -14.97
N ARG A 338 20.46 1.17 -15.31
CA ARG A 338 21.74 0.49 -15.19
C ARG A 338 22.80 1.10 -16.11
N GLY A 339 22.45 1.39 -17.36
CA GLY A 339 23.33 2.08 -18.31
C GLY A 339 23.80 3.44 -17.78
N ILE A 340 22.87 4.25 -17.29
CA ILE A 340 23.16 5.54 -16.65
C ILE A 340 24.15 5.38 -15.49
N HIS A 341 23.92 4.41 -14.59
CA HIS A 341 24.82 4.16 -13.46
C HIS A 341 26.21 3.69 -13.90
N ILE A 342 26.31 2.93 -15.00
CA ILE A 342 27.60 2.50 -15.57
C ILE A 342 28.36 3.71 -16.10
N LEU A 343 27.71 4.58 -16.89
CA LEU A 343 28.34 5.76 -17.48
C LEU A 343 28.81 6.75 -16.41
N LEU A 344 27.98 7.02 -15.39
CA LEU A 344 28.39 7.78 -14.21
C LEU A 344 29.55 7.07 -13.48
N GLY A 345 29.48 5.75 -13.36
CA GLY A 345 30.49 4.94 -12.68
C GLY A 345 31.86 4.92 -13.35
N ILE A 346 31.97 5.19 -14.65
CA ILE A 346 33.27 5.33 -15.35
C ILE A 346 33.81 6.76 -15.30
N GLY A 347 33.06 7.72 -14.76
CA GLY A 347 33.47 9.12 -14.61
C GLY A 347 33.07 10.01 -15.78
N MET A 348 32.12 9.58 -16.62
CA MET A 348 31.66 10.36 -17.76
C MET A 348 30.87 11.60 -17.30
N GLY A 349 31.10 12.73 -17.97
CA GLY A 349 30.38 13.98 -17.70
C GLY A 349 28.88 13.86 -18.02
N VAL A 350 28.05 14.62 -17.30
CA VAL A 350 26.58 14.56 -17.48
C VAL A 350 26.14 14.95 -18.90
N GLU A 351 26.84 15.89 -19.53
CA GLU A 351 26.59 16.32 -20.92
C GLU A 351 26.83 15.20 -21.93
N ASP A 352 27.96 14.49 -21.79
CA ASP A 352 28.29 13.34 -22.64
C ASP A 352 27.28 12.20 -22.44
N ILE A 353 26.88 11.94 -21.19
CA ILE A 353 25.84 10.97 -20.87
C ILE A 353 24.52 11.35 -21.55
N ALA A 354 24.14 12.63 -21.49
CA ALA A 354 22.92 13.12 -22.14
C ALA A 354 22.96 12.92 -23.66
N ASN A 355 24.11 13.14 -24.29
CA ASN A 355 24.31 12.89 -25.72
C ASN A 355 24.20 11.40 -26.07
N ILE A 356 24.81 10.52 -25.27
CA ILE A 356 24.70 9.06 -25.46
C ILE A 356 23.25 8.61 -25.28
N ILE A 357 22.55 9.08 -24.25
CA ILE A 357 21.13 8.72 -24.05
C ILE A 357 20.29 9.20 -25.23
N SER A 358 20.49 10.44 -25.68
CA SER A 358 19.70 11.02 -26.77
C SER A 358 19.91 10.27 -28.10
N THR A 359 21.09 9.70 -28.33
CA THR A 359 21.42 8.99 -29.58
C THR A 359 21.20 7.48 -29.51
N GLN A 360 21.39 6.86 -28.34
CA GLN A 360 21.39 5.40 -28.14
C GLN A 360 20.30 4.89 -27.20
N MET A 361 19.25 5.69 -26.95
CA MET A 361 18.17 5.37 -26.00
C MET A 361 17.61 3.96 -26.20
N GLU A 362 17.34 3.57 -27.44
CA GLU A 362 16.76 2.27 -27.77
C GLU A 362 17.67 1.11 -27.36
N LEU A 363 18.97 1.21 -27.66
CA LEU A 363 19.95 0.18 -27.32
C LEU A 363 20.18 0.11 -25.80
N LEU A 364 20.28 1.25 -25.13
CA LEU A 364 20.37 1.31 -23.66
C LEU A 364 19.17 0.66 -22.99
N CYS A 365 17.98 0.85 -23.53
CA CYS A 365 16.77 0.23 -23.01
C CYS A 365 16.69 -1.26 -23.34
N SER A 366 17.13 -1.68 -24.52
CA SER A 366 16.98 -3.06 -25.01
C SER A 366 18.04 -4.03 -24.47
N THR A 367 19.22 -3.53 -24.14
CA THR A 367 20.37 -4.35 -23.74
C THR A 367 20.55 -4.42 -22.22
N ALA A 368 20.81 -5.63 -21.71
CA ALA A 368 21.13 -5.84 -20.30
C ALA A 368 22.64 -5.82 -20.09
N LEU A 369 23.22 -4.61 -19.96
CA LEU A 369 24.66 -4.40 -19.76
C LEU A 369 25.15 -5.08 -18.47
N LYS A 370 26.37 -5.62 -18.45
CA LYS A 370 27.03 -6.15 -17.24
C LYS A 370 27.36 -5.04 -16.24
N GLY A 371 27.58 -5.43 -14.97
CA GLY A 371 27.70 -4.48 -13.87
C GLY A 371 28.94 -3.58 -13.97
N PRO A 372 28.91 -2.40 -13.32
CA PRO A 372 30.02 -1.44 -13.38
C PRO A 372 31.34 -2.01 -12.85
N VAL A 373 31.30 -3.02 -11.98
CA VAL A 373 32.50 -3.71 -11.44
C VAL A 373 33.22 -4.53 -12.52
N THR A 374 32.47 -5.24 -13.38
CA THR A 374 33.04 -6.07 -14.46
C THR A 374 33.71 -5.19 -15.51
N LEU A 375 33.07 -4.06 -15.86
CA LEU A 375 33.65 -3.07 -16.77
C LEU A 375 34.86 -2.39 -16.12
N ARG A 376 34.74 -1.84 -14.90
CA ARG A 376 35.88 -1.24 -14.19
C ARG A 376 37.10 -2.18 -14.06
N ARG A 377 36.91 -3.49 -13.89
CA ARG A 377 38.00 -4.46 -13.79
C ARG A 377 38.76 -4.62 -15.12
N GLN A 378 38.08 -4.53 -16.26
CA GLN A 378 38.72 -4.57 -17.58
C GLN A 378 39.43 -3.26 -17.94
N PHE A 379 38.98 -2.13 -17.39
CA PHE A 379 39.45 -0.79 -17.78
C PHE A 379 40.29 -0.08 -16.71
N LYS A 380 40.89 -0.85 -15.79
CA LYS A 380 41.61 -0.34 -14.60
C LYS A 380 42.72 0.68 -14.93
N ASP A 381 43.31 0.59 -16.12
CA ASP A 381 44.44 1.43 -16.55
C ASP A 381 44.10 2.46 -17.65
N LYS A 382 42.82 2.59 -18.06
CA LYS A 382 42.41 3.40 -19.24
C LYS A 382 41.06 4.13 -19.09
N LYS A 383 40.71 4.63 -17.90
CA LYS A 383 39.40 5.32 -17.67
C LYS A 383 39.14 6.49 -18.62
N ASP A 384 40.11 7.39 -18.77
CA ASP A 384 39.96 8.57 -19.64
C ASP A 384 39.88 8.16 -21.11
N ASN A 385 40.63 7.12 -21.49
CA ASN A 385 40.60 6.56 -22.84
C ASN A 385 39.25 5.89 -23.13
N LEU A 386 38.63 5.21 -22.17
CA LEU A 386 37.31 4.60 -22.34
C LEU A 386 36.21 5.65 -22.50
N CYS A 387 36.21 6.71 -21.69
CA CYS A 387 35.22 7.78 -21.83
C CYS A 387 35.33 8.41 -23.22
N GLN A 388 36.54 8.71 -23.69
CA GLN A 388 36.77 9.24 -25.04
C GLN A 388 36.32 8.28 -26.15
N ILE A 389 36.62 6.98 -26.02
CA ILE A 389 36.14 5.95 -26.97
C ILE A 389 34.62 5.94 -27.04
N LEU A 390 33.93 6.00 -25.89
CA LEU A 390 32.47 5.96 -25.84
C LEU A 390 31.82 7.27 -26.31
N ILE A 391 32.47 8.41 -26.12
CA ILE A 391 32.03 9.69 -26.68
C ILE A 391 32.13 9.66 -28.21
N GLN A 392 33.24 9.16 -28.75
CA GLN A 392 33.46 9.04 -30.20
C GLN A 392 32.57 7.98 -30.84
N ASN A 393 32.38 6.84 -30.17
CA ASN A 393 31.56 5.75 -30.65
C ASN A 393 30.75 5.09 -29.51
N PRO A 394 29.55 5.60 -29.22
CA PRO A 394 28.67 5.07 -28.17
C PRO A 394 28.30 3.58 -28.33
N LEU A 395 28.39 3.04 -29.56
CA LEU A 395 28.07 1.64 -29.84
C LEU A 395 29.08 0.66 -29.23
N GLU A 396 30.32 1.12 -28.97
CA GLU A 396 31.34 0.29 -28.33
C GLU A 396 30.90 -0.18 -26.93
N LEU A 397 30.04 0.57 -26.24
CA LEU A 397 29.46 0.15 -24.95
C LEU A 397 28.78 -1.23 -25.07
N PHE A 398 28.04 -1.46 -26.15
CA PHE A 398 27.27 -2.69 -26.35
C PHE A 398 28.12 -3.82 -26.93
N ARG A 399 29.10 -3.50 -27.79
CA ARG A 399 30.05 -4.47 -28.35
C ARG A 399 30.98 -5.03 -27.28
N LEU A 400 31.41 -4.18 -26.35
CA LEU A 400 32.22 -4.61 -25.22
C LEU A 400 31.43 -5.51 -24.29
N ASP A 401 30.12 -5.30 -24.11
CA ASP A 401 29.29 -6.20 -23.31
C ASP A 401 29.08 -7.58 -23.98
N SER A 402 28.87 -7.61 -25.30
CA SER A 402 28.62 -8.85 -26.05
C SER A 402 29.84 -9.76 -26.08
N LYS A 403 31.05 -9.22 -26.18
CA LYS A 403 32.32 -9.98 -26.09
C LYS A 403 32.56 -10.66 -24.74
N ILE A 404 31.84 -10.28 -23.69
CA ILE A 404 31.92 -10.94 -22.37
C ILE A 404 30.88 -12.08 -22.29
N ARG A 405 29.96 -12.21 -23.24
CA ARG A 405 28.93 -13.29 -23.25
C ARG A 405 29.41 -14.54 -24.00
N SER A 406 30.32 -14.38 -24.96
CA SER A 406 31.19 -15.44 -25.49
C SER A 406 32.30 -15.73 -24.49
#